data_AF-A0A831Z2I1-F1
#
_entry.id   AF-A0A831Z2I1-F1
#
_cell.length_a   1.000
_cell.length_b   1.000
_cell.length_c   1.000
_cell.angle_alpha   90.00
_cell.angle_beta   90.00
_cell.angle_gamma   90.00
#
_symmetry.space_group_name_H-M   'P 1'
#
loop_
_entity.id
_entity.type
_entity.pdbx_description
1 polymer ?
#
loop_
_entity_poly.entity_id
_entity_poly.type
_entity_poly.pdbx_seq_one_letter_code
_entity_poly.pdbx_strand_id
1 'polypeptide(L)'
;KQLANRIFDFEEGKTVFIKGTQYIVEQPEFSDKQSFTFVAQLLEDEHQVLRLISASSNAPVEIKIGEELNTPGVTNCSVIIGHYQLQSATGYVGIIGPTRMNYSKLVPLVEYTAQTISQMLQKKKN
;
A
#
# COMPACT_ATOMS: atom_id res chain seq x y z
N LYS A 1 25.98 18.77 10.41
CA LYS A 1 25.72 17.45 11.06
C LYS A 1 24.23 17.08 11.14
N GLN A 2 23.29 18.03 11.15
CA GLN A 2 21.84 17.72 11.19
C GLN A 2 21.21 17.35 9.82
N LEU A 3 21.83 17.73 8.70
CA LEU A 3 21.30 17.46 7.35
C LEU A 3 21.51 16.00 6.89
N ALA A 4 22.59 15.35 7.35
CA ALA A 4 22.89 13.95 7.00
C ALA A 4 21.91 12.97 7.68
N ASN A 5 21.49 13.25 8.92
CA ASN A 5 20.54 12.38 9.63
C ASN A 5 19.13 12.42 9.03
N ARG A 6 18.74 13.47 8.29
CA ARG A 6 17.45 13.52 7.57
C ARG A 6 17.45 12.73 6.26
N ILE A 7 18.62 12.39 5.72
CA ILE A 7 18.77 11.61 4.49
C ILE A 7 18.82 10.11 4.82
N PHE A 8 19.30 9.75 6.01
CA PHE A 8 19.42 8.38 6.50
C PHE A 8 18.48 8.10 7.68
N ASP A 9 17.26 8.65 7.66
CA ASP A 9 16.19 8.24 8.57
C ASP A 9 15.75 6.82 8.16
N PHE A 10 16.62 5.85 8.39
CA PHE A 10 16.25 4.45 8.52
C PHE A 10 15.41 4.37 9.78
N GLU A 11 14.09 4.52 9.61
CA GLU A 11 13.14 4.07 10.61
C GLU A 11 13.39 2.58 10.82
N GLU A 12 14.07 2.22 11.91
CA GLU A 12 14.18 0.84 12.35
C GLU A 12 12.76 0.24 12.42
N GLY A 13 12.46 -0.68 11.49
CA GLY A 13 11.34 -1.62 11.64
C GLY A 13 10.08 -1.40 10.79
N LYS A 14 10.10 -0.60 9.72
CA LYS A 14 8.99 -0.60 8.73
C LYS A 14 9.44 -1.21 7.42
N THR A 15 9.40 -2.54 7.33
CA THR A 15 9.70 -3.24 6.08
C THR A 15 8.48 -3.25 5.18
N VAL A 16 8.58 -2.64 3.99
CA VAL A 16 7.54 -2.71 2.96
C VAL A 16 7.92 -3.79 1.96
N PHE A 17 6.98 -4.67 1.64
CA PHE A 17 7.16 -5.67 0.59
C PHE A 17 6.21 -5.37 -0.56
N ILE A 18 6.78 -4.95 -1.69
CA ILE A 18 6.02 -4.63 -2.90
C ILE A 18 6.25 -5.73 -3.94
N LYS A 19 5.16 -6.25 -4.51
CA LYS A 19 5.15 -7.23 -5.59
C LYS A 19 4.08 -6.87 -6.60
N GLY A 20 4.27 -7.33 -7.84
CA GLY A 20 3.30 -7.09 -8.91
C GLY A 20 3.42 -5.73 -9.59
N THR A 21 4.55 -5.03 -9.43
CA THR A 21 4.79 -3.71 -10.05
C THR A 21 4.67 -3.77 -11.58
N GLN A 22 5.05 -4.89 -12.21
CA GLN A 22 4.86 -5.07 -13.65
C GLN A 22 3.38 -4.98 -14.08
N TYR A 23 2.43 -5.41 -13.24
CA TYR A 23 1.01 -5.46 -13.64
C TYR A 23 0.35 -4.09 -13.64
N ILE A 24 0.80 -3.18 -12.78
CA ILE A 24 0.25 -1.83 -12.68
C ILE A 24 0.81 -0.94 -13.78
N VAL A 25 2.11 -1.02 -14.10
CA VAL A 25 2.70 -0.20 -15.17
C VAL A 25 2.20 -0.56 -16.57
N GLU A 26 1.66 -1.76 -16.75
CA GLU A 26 1.04 -2.22 -18.01
C GLU A 26 -0.41 -1.73 -18.20
N GLN A 27 -1.01 -1.07 -17.21
CA GLN A 27 -2.40 -0.62 -17.32
C GLN A 27 -2.52 0.61 -18.24
N PRO A 28 -3.62 0.74 -19.01
CA PRO A 28 -3.86 1.89 -19.89
C PRO A 28 -3.74 3.27 -19.21
N GLU A 29 -4.08 3.32 -17.92
CA GLU A 29 -3.98 4.47 -17.02
C GLU A 29 -2.56 5.04 -16.88
N PHE A 30 -1.53 4.27 -17.25
CA PHE A 30 -0.12 4.65 -17.17
C PHE A 30 0.58 4.59 -18.54
N SER A 31 -0.19 4.70 -19.62
CA SER A 31 0.33 4.65 -21.00
C SER A 31 1.12 5.90 -21.41
N ASP A 32 0.87 7.05 -20.79
CA ASP A 32 1.67 8.26 -21.01
C ASP A 32 2.90 8.31 -20.08
N LYS A 33 3.96 8.95 -20.56
CA LYS A 33 5.26 9.02 -19.87
C LYS A 33 5.15 9.63 -18.47
N GLN A 34 4.26 10.61 -18.28
CA GLN A 34 4.14 11.33 -17.02
C GLN A 34 3.48 10.44 -15.97
N SER A 35 2.34 9.82 -16.28
CA SER A 35 1.66 8.88 -15.39
C SER A 35 2.51 7.65 -15.07
N PHE A 36 3.23 7.12 -16.06
CA PHE A 36 4.20 6.03 -15.85
C PHE A 36 5.29 6.43 -14.85
N THR A 37 5.89 7.61 -15.03
CA THR A 37 6.98 8.08 -14.16
C THR A 37 6.49 8.24 -12.72
N PHE A 38 5.28 8.78 -12.52
CA PHE A 38 4.72 8.95 -11.19
C PHE A 38 4.43 7.61 -10.50
N VAL A 39 3.82 6.65 -11.20
CA VAL A 39 3.52 5.35 -10.60
C VAL A 39 4.79 4.55 -10.33
N ALA A 40 5.80 4.62 -11.21
CA ALA A 40 7.09 3.99 -11.00
C ALA A 40 7.78 4.56 -9.73
N GLN A 41 7.81 5.90 -9.60
CA GLN A 41 8.37 6.56 -8.41
C GLN A 41 7.62 6.18 -7.13
N LEU A 42 6.28 6.09 -7.18
CA LEU A 42 5.49 5.64 -6.04
C LEU A 42 5.90 4.22 -5.61
N LEU A 43 6.11 3.31 -6.55
CA LEU A 43 6.39 1.90 -6.27
C LEU A 43 7.85 1.62 -5.90
N GLU A 44 8.79 2.49 -6.28
CA GLU A 44 10.20 2.39 -5.93
C GLU A 44 10.50 2.97 -4.53
N ASP A 45 9.70 3.93 -4.06
CA ASP A 45 9.92 4.61 -2.79
C ASP A 45 8.96 4.08 -1.71
N GLU A 46 9.48 3.19 -0.87
CA GLU A 46 8.77 2.58 0.26
C GLU A 46 8.12 3.61 1.20
N HIS A 47 8.73 4.80 1.35
CA HIS A 47 8.16 5.84 2.20
C HIS A 47 6.89 6.44 1.59
N GLN A 48 6.77 6.54 0.26
CA GLN A 48 5.54 7.02 -0.36
C GLN A 48 4.41 6.02 -0.19
N VAL A 49 4.70 4.74 -0.39
CA VAL A 49 3.73 3.66 -0.16
C VAL A 49 3.28 3.65 1.29
N LEU A 50 4.21 3.78 2.24
CA LEU A 50 3.88 3.88 3.67
C LEU A 50 2.99 5.08 3.96
N ARG A 51 3.23 6.25 3.35
CA ARG A 51 2.36 7.43 3.56
C ARG A 51 0.94 7.20 3.05
N LEU A 52 0.75 6.49 1.93
CA LEU A 52 -0.58 6.15 1.44
C LEU A 52 -1.34 5.24 2.43
N ILE A 53 -0.60 4.33 3.06
CA ILE A 53 -1.14 3.34 4.00
C ILE A 53 -1.37 3.96 5.39
N SER A 54 -0.44 4.76 5.92
CA SER A 54 -0.45 5.24 7.32
C SER A 54 -1.56 6.23 7.64
N ALA A 55 -2.18 6.84 6.62
CA ALA A 55 -3.34 7.72 6.80
C ALA A 55 -4.65 6.93 6.93
N SER A 56 -4.61 5.70 7.43
CA SER A 56 -5.76 4.79 7.52
C SER A 56 -6.50 4.86 8.85
N SER A 57 -7.81 4.67 8.78
CA SER A 57 -8.77 4.51 9.88
C SER A 57 -8.66 3.16 10.61
N ASN A 58 -9.42 2.98 11.70
CA ASN A 58 -9.55 1.68 12.40
C ASN A 58 -10.53 0.70 11.72
N ALA A 59 -10.86 0.91 10.44
CA ALA A 59 -11.74 0.01 9.70
C ALA A 59 -11.03 -1.33 9.39
N PRO A 60 -11.75 -2.46 9.27
CA PRO A 60 -11.14 -3.73 8.86
C PRO A 60 -10.48 -3.68 7.47
N VAL A 61 -11.11 -2.94 6.56
CA VAL A 61 -10.60 -2.64 5.22
C VAL A 61 -10.89 -1.18 4.90
N GLU A 62 -9.91 -0.53 4.27
CA GLU A 62 -9.99 0.83 3.78
C GLU A 62 -9.73 0.89 2.27
N ILE A 63 -10.40 1.81 1.60
CA ILE A 63 -10.27 2.03 0.16
C ILE A 63 -10.01 3.52 -0.04
N LYS A 64 -8.99 3.86 -0.83
CA LYS A 64 -8.70 5.23 -1.29
C LYS A 64 -8.66 5.24 -2.80
N ILE A 65 -9.43 6.12 -3.43
CA ILE A 65 -9.59 6.19 -4.88
C ILE A 65 -9.15 7.55 -5.39
N GLY A 66 -8.15 7.55 -6.28
CA GLY A 66 -7.71 8.72 -7.03
C GLY A 66 -7.36 9.91 -6.15
N GLU A 67 -8.21 10.94 -6.16
CA GLU A 67 -7.98 12.18 -5.42
C GLU A 67 -7.94 11.98 -3.89
N GLU A 68 -8.58 10.93 -3.36
CA GLU A 68 -8.53 10.58 -1.93
C GLU A 68 -7.12 10.21 -1.44
N LEU A 69 -6.21 9.87 -2.37
CA LEU A 69 -4.81 9.58 -2.06
C LEU A 69 -4.03 10.84 -1.64
N ASN A 70 -4.57 12.05 -1.88
CA ASN A 70 -3.96 13.34 -1.53
C ASN A 70 -2.49 13.47 -1.99
N THR A 71 -2.13 12.78 -3.07
CA THR A 71 -0.76 12.70 -3.59
C THR A 71 -0.80 13.12 -5.07
N PRO A 72 -0.19 14.27 -5.43
CA PRO A 72 -0.15 14.72 -6.82
C PRO A 72 0.51 13.69 -7.75
N GLY A 73 -0.03 13.50 -8.95
CA GLY A 73 0.54 12.59 -9.96
C GLY A 73 0.10 11.13 -9.85
N VAL A 74 -0.61 10.73 -8.78
CA VAL A 74 -1.11 9.36 -8.59
C VAL A 74 -2.64 9.27 -8.53
N THR A 75 -3.35 10.26 -9.09
CA THR A 75 -4.83 10.28 -9.16
C THR A 75 -5.41 9.15 -10.01
N ASN A 76 -4.58 8.49 -10.82
CA ASN A 76 -4.96 7.31 -11.59
C ASN A 76 -4.84 6.01 -10.78
N CYS A 77 -4.37 6.09 -9.53
CA CYS A 77 -4.24 4.95 -8.65
C CYS A 77 -5.43 4.83 -7.69
N SER A 78 -5.58 3.63 -7.17
CA SER A 78 -6.43 3.32 -6.02
C SER A 78 -5.72 2.32 -5.14
N VAL A 79 -6.04 2.38 -3.85
CA VAL A 79 -5.41 1.57 -2.81
C VAL A 79 -6.50 0.91 -1.98
N ILE A 80 -6.38 -0.40 -1.81
CA ILE A 80 -7.23 -1.21 -0.90
C ILE A 80 -6.32 -1.74 0.20
N ILE A 81 -6.60 -1.43 1.46
CA ILE A 81 -5.78 -1.78 2.63
C ILE A 81 -6.62 -2.61 3.60
N GLY A 82 -6.11 -3.77 4.00
CA GLY A 82 -6.61 -4.56 5.10
C GLY A 82 -5.63 -4.55 6.27
N HIS A 83 -6.16 -4.49 7.49
CA HIS A 83 -5.37 -4.44 8.71
C HIS A 83 -5.26 -5.85 9.32
N TYR A 84 -4.05 -6.26 9.68
CA TYR A 84 -3.83 -7.49 10.43
C TYR A 84 -3.14 -7.20 11.76
N GLN A 85 -3.49 -7.98 12.77
CA GLN A 85 -3.01 -7.77 14.14
C GLN A 85 -1.80 -8.66 14.43
N LEU A 86 -0.73 -8.05 14.92
CA LEU A 86 0.41 -8.71 15.57
C LEU A 86 0.27 -8.51 17.09
N GLN A 87 1.04 -9.26 17.89
CA GLN A 87 0.96 -9.15 19.36
C GLN A 87 1.26 -7.74 19.90
N SER A 88 2.16 -7.00 19.24
CA SER A 88 2.64 -5.69 19.70
C SER A 88 2.53 -4.60 18.64
N ALA A 89 1.90 -4.89 17.49
CA ALA A 89 1.82 -3.96 16.36
C ALA A 89 0.63 -4.28 15.45
N THR A 90 0.23 -3.30 14.64
CA THR A 90 -0.68 -3.52 13.51
C THR A 90 0.16 -3.55 12.23
N GLY A 91 -0.06 -4.55 11.39
CA GLY A 91 0.49 -4.62 10.05
C GLY A 91 -0.59 -4.39 8.99
N TYR A 92 -0.14 -4.16 7.76
CA TYR A 92 -1.01 -3.81 6.64
C TYR A 92 -0.74 -4.74 5.46
N VAL A 93 -1.79 -5.18 4.79
CA VAL A 93 -1.73 -5.88 3.52
C VAL A 93 -2.69 -5.20 2.56
N GLY A 94 -2.29 -5.00 1.31
CA GLY A 94 -3.12 -4.23 0.40
C GLY A 94 -2.75 -4.39 -1.06
N ILE A 95 -3.57 -3.78 -1.90
CA ILE A 95 -3.42 -3.75 -3.35
C ILE A 95 -3.36 -2.29 -3.79
N ILE A 96 -2.37 -1.97 -4.61
CA ILE A 96 -2.28 -0.72 -5.36
C ILE A 96 -2.57 -1.06 -6.82
N GLY A 97 -3.50 -0.34 -7.45
CA GLY A 97 -3.87 -0.57 -8.83
C GLY A 97 -4.52 0.65 -9.48
N PRO A 98 -4.99 0.53 -10.73
CA PRO A 98 -5.69 1.62 -11.40
C PRO A 98 -7.02 1.94 -10.72
N THR A 99 -7.60 3.11 -11.01
CA THR A 99 -8.94 3.47 -10.52
C THR A 99 -10.06 2.55 -11.03
N ARG A 100 -9.86 1.86 -12.17
CA ARG A 100 -10.83 0.91 -12.75
C ARG A 100 -10.56 -0.53 -12.31
N MET A 101 -10.55 -0.78 -11.00
CA MET A 101 -10.41 -2.13 -10.43
C MET A 101 -11.75 -2.82 -10.18
N ASN A 102 -11.75 -4.16 -10.10
CA ASN A 102 -12.92 -4.93 -9.68
C ASN A 102 -13.01 -4.96 -8.13
N TYR A 103 -13.50 -3.88 -7.54
CA TYR A 103 -13.58 -3.72 -6.08
C TYR A 103 -14.41 -4.83 -5.41
N SER A 104 -15.50 -5.28 -6.05
CA SER A 104 -16.33 -6.38 -5.54
C SER A 104 -15.57 -7.68 -5.33
N LYS A 105 -14.49 -7.91 -6.08
CA LYS A 105 -13.59 -9.06 -5.90
C LYS A 105 -12.41 -8.75 -4.99
N LEU A 106 -11.80 -7.58 -5.14
CA LEU A 106 -10.54 -7.26 -4.47
C LEU A 106 -10.72 -6.91 -2.99
N VAL A 107 -11.80 -6.22 -2.62
CA VAL A 107 -12.10 -5.88 -1.23
C VAL A 107 -12.21 -7.13 -0.34
N PRO A 108 -13.07 -8.12 -0.64
CA PRO A 108 -13.18 -9.32 0.19
C PRO A 108 -11.90 -10.17 0.16
N LEU A 109 -11.13 -10.14 -0.94
CA LEU A 109 -9.85 -10.84 -1.02
C LEU A 109 -8.81 -10.27 -0.05
N VAL A 110 -8.69 -8.94 -0.01
CA VAL A 110 -7.77 -8.24 0.90
C VAL A 110 -8.21 -8.46 2.35
N GLU A 111 -9.51 -8.35 2.64
CA GLU A 111 -10.06 -8.62 3.96
C GLU A 111 -9.73 -10.03 4.45
N TYR A 112 -10.05 -11.04 3.63
CA TYR A 112 -9.81 -12.44 3.96
C TYR A 112 -8.32 -12.72 4.19
N THR A 113 -7.45 -12.10 3.38
CA THR A 113 -6.01 -12.24 3.51
C THR A 113 -5.50 -11.64 4.83
N ALA A 114 -5.97 -10.44 5.19
CA ALA A 114 -5.60 -9.79 6.45
C ALA A 114 -6.05 -10.61 7.68
N GLN A 115 -7.27 -11.17 7.63
CA GLN A 115 -7.79 -12.06 8.67
C GLN A 115 -6.97 -13.36 8.76
N THR A 116 -6.64 -13.96 7.62
CA THR A 116 -5.84 -15.20 7.55
C THR A 116 -4.44 -14.99 8.13
N ILE A 117 -3.78 -13.88 7.78
CA ILE A 117 -2.47 -13.51 8.34
C ILE A 117 -2.57 -13.35 9.86
N SER A 118 -3.60 -12.64 10.35
CA SER A 118 -3.84 -12.47 11.80
C SER A 118 -3.96 -13.82 12.51
N GLN A 119 -4.74 -14.75 11.96
CA GLN A 119 -4.91 -16.09 12.54
C GLN A 119 -3.61 -16.92 12.51
N MET A 120 -2.84 -16.87 11.43
CA MET A 120 -1.58 -17.62 11.31
C MET A 120 -0.54 -17.13 12.31
N LEU A 121 -0.43 -15.82 12.49
CA LEU A 121 0.52 -15.21 13.43
C LEU A 121 0.11 -15.42 14.89
N GLN A 122 -1.20 -15.55 15.17
CA GLN A 122 -1.68 -15.98 16.48
C GLN A 122 -1.41 -17.47 16.76
N LYS A 123 -1.55 -18.34 15.73
CA LYS A 123 -1.38 -19.80 15.86
C LYS A 123 0.07 -20.26 16.01
N LYS A 124 1.06 -19.53 15.50
CA LYS A 124 2.51 -19.91 15.55
C LYS A 124 3.09 -19.92 16.99
N LYS A 125 2.25 -19.88 18.02
CA LYS A 125 2.58 -19.85 19.44
C LYS A 125 2.13 -21.10 20.22
N ASN A 126 1.51 -22.09 19.57
CA ASN A 126 1.18 -23.38 20.18
C ASN A 126 2.01 -24.51 19.59
#